data_AF-A0A015JEV9-F1
#
_entry.id   AF-A0A015JEV9-F1
#
_cell.length_a   1.000
_cell.length_b   1.000
_cell.length_c   1.000
_cell.angle_alpha   90.00
_cell.angle_beta   90.00
_cell.angle_gamma   90.00
#
_symmetry.space_group_name_H-M   'P 1'
#
loop_
_entity.id
_entity.type
_entity.pdbx_description
1 polymer ?
#
loop_
_entity_poly.entity_id
_entity_poly.type
_entity_poly.pdbx_seq_one_letter_code
_entity_poly.pdbx_strand_id
1 'polypeptide(L)'
;MRVKEEFGKLVSSIIIPKQPIAAIVRGACDYTVKPLYNDMSEHTILSRRRPDRQKKNFKGNDKTKITKFHRFVTRGTKVGIDEEFHIVRYPLEPGCHSRYITTESSAEFCDELGMKLLGTLSIELPDVHLGLDRKVEFSLIFGKLYLVAKAKNLRYRRIYDTSFELDF
;
A
#
# COMPACT_ATOMS: atom_id res chain seq x y z
N MET A 1 28.65 -0.27 32.78
CA MET A 1 27.22 0.10 32.95
C MET A 1 26.50 -1.18 33.28
N ARG A 2 25.95 -1.31 34.49
CA ARG A 2 25.38 -2.56 35.02
C ARG A 2 24.43 -3.27 34.03
N VAL A 3 23.57 -2.50 33.37
CA VAL A 3 22.63 -3.04 32.36
C VAL A 3 23.35 -3.71 31.18
N LYS A 4 24.49 -3.21 30.72
CA LYS A 4 25.25 -3.85 29.62
C LYS A 4 25.97 -5.13 30.08
N GLU A 5 26.42 -5.16 31.33
CA GLU A 5 27.07 -6.32 31.94
C GLU A 5 26.05 -7.46 32.17
N GLU A 6 24.85 -7.13 32.64
CA GLU A 6 23.78 -8.11 32.89
C GLU A 6 23.10 -8.59 31.60
N PHE A 7 22.79 -7.69 30.66
CA PHE A 7 21.93 -8.02 29.50
C PHE A 7 22.66 -8.07 28.16
N GLY A 8 23.95 -7.73 28.10
CA GLY A 8 24.70 -7.70 26.84
C GLY A 8 24.90 -9.06 26.16
N LYS A 9 24.68 -10.16 26.88
CA LYS A 9 24.66 -11.52 26.30
C LYS A 9 23.29 -11.94 25.78
N LEU A 10 22.22 -11.31 26.27
CA LEU A 10 20.83 -11.61 25.92
C LEU A 10 20.35 -10.78 24.74
N VAL A 11 20.87 -9.55 24.59
CA VAL A 11 20.42 -8.60 23.57
C VAL A 11 21.64 -8.05 22.84
N SER A 12 21.59 -8.11 21.50
CA SER A 12 22.71 -7.73 20.62
C SER A 12 22.99 -6.22 20.60
N SER A 13 22.00 -5.39 20.92
CA SER A 13 22.16 -3.93 20.94
C SER A 13 21.38 -3.31 22.10
N ILE A 14 22.09 -2.53 22.93
CA ILE A 14 21.51 -1.70 23.99
C ILE A 14 21.74 -0.25 23.56
N ILE A 15 20.65 0.43 23.20
CA ILE A 15 20.69 1.79 22.68
C ILE A 15 20.29 2.75 23.80
N ILE A 16 21.20 3.68 24.13
CA ILE A 16 20.93 4.74 25.10
C ILE A 16 20.87 6.05 24.32
N PRO A 17 19.71 6.74 24.31
CA PRO A 17 19.62 8.04 23.66
C PRO A 17 20.56 9.02 24.34
N LYS A 18 21.22 9.88 23.55
CA LYS A 18 22.15 10.91 24.06
C LYS A 18 21.52 11.83 25.11
N GLN A 19 20.20 11.98 25.08
CA GLN A 19 19.42 12.76 26.04
C GLN A 19 18.24 11.91 26.56
N PRO A 20 18.45 11.07 27.60
CA PRO A 20 17.44 10.15 28.10
C PRO A 20 16.18 10.86 28.61
N ILE A 21 16.36 11.98 29.30
CA ILE A 21 15.25 12.80 29.83
C ILE A 21 14.43 13.39 28.67
N ALA A 22 15.10 13.91 27.63
CA ALA A 22 14.41 14.44 26.46
C ALA A 22 13.71 13.33 25.66
N ALA A 23 14.19 12.08 25.69
CA ALA A 23 13.55 10.97 24.99
C ALA A 23 12.12 10.70 25.51
N ILE A 24 11.90 10.85 26.82
CA ILE A 24 10.56 10.70 27.42
C ILE A 24 9.62 11.80 26.92
N VAL A 25 10.07 13.06 26.99
CA VAL A 25 9.27 14.21 26.54
C VAL A 25 9.03 14.16 25.03
N ARG A 26 10.03 13.77 24.23
CA ARG A 26 9.87 13.57 22.79
C ARG A 26 8.88 12.47 22.48
N GLY A 27 8.97 11.30 23.15
CA GLY A 27 7.98 10.24 22.98
C GLY A 27 6.57 10.67 23.35
N ALA A 28 6.41 11.44 24.44
CA ALA A 28 5.12 12.02 24.81
C ALA A 28 4.62 13.03 23.76
N CYS A 29 5.49 13.93 23.28
CA CYS A 29 5.16 14.86 22.20
C CYS A 29 4.81 14.11 20.91
N ASP A 30 5.54 13.09 20.50
CA ASP A 30 5.26 12.31 19.27
C ASP A 30 3.97 11.49 19.39
N TYR A 31 3.61 11.09 20.62
CA TYR A 31 2.33 10.47 20.91
C TYR A 31 1.16 11.47 20.84
N THR A 32 1.37 12.70 21.33
CA THR A 32 0.31 13.71 21.47
C THR A 32 0.16 14.58 20.22
N VAL A 33 1.28 15.03 19.65
CA VAL A 33 1.39 15.78 18.40
C VAL A 33 1.22 14.78 17.26
N LYS A 34 -0.03 14.61 16.84
CA LYS A 34 -0.36 13.87 15.63
C LYS A 34 0.18 14.68 14.44
N PRO A 35 1.02 14.11 13.57
CA PRO A 35 1.33 14.78 12.31
C PRO A 35 0.01 14.97 11.56
N LEU A 36 -0.20 16.13 10.93
CA LEU A 36 -1.44 16.38 10.17
C LEU A 36 -1.48 15.57 8.86
N TYR A 37 -0.34 15.05 8.43
CA TYR A 37 -0.14 14.36 7.17
C TYR A 37 0.87 13.21 7.34
N ASN A 38 0.69 12.15 6.58
CA ASN A 38 1.74 11.20 6.26
C ASN A 38 2.61 11.79 5.16
N ASP A 39 3.92 11.79 5.39
CA ASP A 39 4.89 12.08 4.34
C ASP A 39 5.21 10.79 3.61
N MET A 40 4.65 10.60 2.42
CA MET A 40 4.96 9.45 1.55
C MET A 40 6.31 9.69 0.85
N SER A 41 7.34 10.06 1.61
CA SER A 41 8.61 10.58 1.09
C SER A 41 9.45 9.53 0.37
N GLU A 42 9.21 8.24 0.63
CA GLU A 42 10.03 7.13 0.12
C GLU A 42 9.30 6.21 -0.86
N HIS A 43 7.96 6.15 -0.82
CA HIS A 43 7.21 5.10 -1.53
C HIS A 43 6.04 5.60 -2.38
N THR A 44 5.84 4.93 -3.51
CA THR A 44 4.69 5.04 -4.42
C THR A 44 3.79 3.83 -4.23
N ILE A 45 2.47 4.05 -4.06
CA ILE A 45 1.48 2.96 -3.93
C ILE A 45 0.73 2.76 -5.24
N LEU A 46 0.73 1.50 -5.67
CA LEU A 46 0.27 1.06 -6.97
C LEU A 46 -0.78 -0.04 -6.83
N SER A 47 -1.83 0.03 -7.64
CA SER A 47 -2.74 -1.10 -7.83
C SER A 47 -2.56 -1.66 -9.22
N ARG A 48 -2.52 -2.99 -9.29
CA ARG A 48 -2.56 -3.72 -10.55
C ARG A 48 -3.76 -3.23 -11.39
N ARG A 49 -3.52 -2.83 -12.64
CA ARG A 49 -4.53 -2.54 -13.67
C ARG A 49 -4.39 -3.62 -14.74
N ARG A 50 -5.48 -4.10 -15.33
CA ARG A 50 -5.39 -5.14 -16.37
C ARG A 50 -4.32 -4.79 -17.43
N PRO A 51 -3.64 -5.81 -17.99
CA PRO A 51 -2.75 -5.61 -19.10
C PRO A 51 -3.51 -4.91 -20.22
N ASP A 52 -3.02 -3.74 -20.60
CA ASP A 52 -3.45 -3.07 -21.80
C ASP A 52 -3.09 -3.98 -22.98
N ARG A 53 -3.95 -4.10 -24.00
CA ARG A 53 -3.67 -4.94 -25.19
C ARG A 53 -2.55 -4.35 -26.06
N GLN A 54 -1.73 -3.45 -25.54
CA GLN A 54 -0.55 -2.96 -26.21
C GLN A 54 0.51 -4.06 -26.24
N LYS A 55 0.56 -4.76 -27.39
CA LYS A 55 1.70 -5.54 -27.84
C LYS A 55 2.97 -4.70 -27.71
N LYS A 56 3.75 -4.91 -26.64
CA LYS A 56 5.20 -4.69 -26.70
C LYS A 56 5.83 -6.06 -26.92
N ASN A 57 6.29 -6.28 -28.14
CA ASN A 57 7.08 -7.45 -28.51
C ASN A 57 8.43 -7.35 -27.79
N PHE A 58 8.55 -7.89 -26.59
CA PHE A 58 9.85 -8.32 -26.09
C PHE A 58 10.14 -9.67 -26.75
N LYS A 59 11.24 -9.74 -27.51
CA LYS A 59 11.73 -10.99 -28.08
C LYS A 59 11.92 -12.00 -26.94
N GLY A 60 11.17 -13.10 -26.99
CA GLY A 60 11.52 -14.33 -26.27
C GLY A 60 10.67 -14.74 -25.07
N ASN A 61 9.38 -14.40 -24.97
CA ASN A 61 8.45 -15.16 -24.13
C ASN A 61 6.99 -15.02 -24.59
N ASP A 62 6.34 -16.17 -24.84
CA ASP A 62 5.04 -16.32 -25.52
C ASP A 62 3.81 -15.91 -24.67
N LYS A 63 4.02 -15.10 -23.61
CA LYS A 63 2.98 -14.64 -22.68
C LYS A 63 3.06 -13.13 -22.45
N THR A 64 2.81 -12.34 -23.50
CA THR A 64 2.89 -10.87 -23.45
C THR A 64 1.60 -10.22 -22.94
N LYS A 65 1.23 -10.50 -21.68
CA LYS A 65 0.20 -9.73 -20.96
C LYS A 65 0.86 -8.94 -19.82
N ILE A 66 1.53 -7.85 -20.17
CA ILE A 66 2.20 -6.99 -19.20
C ILE A 66 1.16 -6.11 -18.51
N THR A 67 1.04 -6.26 -17.20
CA THR A 67 -0.02 -5.66 -16.41
C THR A 67 0.44 -4.28 -15.91
N LYS A 68 -0.18 -3.20 -16.42
CA LYS A 68 0.16 -1.81 -16.05
C LYS A 68 -0.30 -1.51 -14.62
N PHE A 69 0.31 -0.53 -13.97
CA PHE A 69 -0.20 -0.03 -12.69
C PHE A 69 -1.12 1.17 -12.84
N HIS A 70 -1.95 1.38 -11.80
CA HIS A 70 -2.55 2.66 -11.52
C HIS A 70 -1.94 3.22 -10.25
N ARG A 71 -1.38 4.42 -10.35
CA ARG A 71 -0.83 5.18 -9.22
C ARG A 71 -1.98 5.76 -8.42
N PHE A 72 -2.01 5.42 -7.14
CA PHE A 72 -2.89 6.09 -6.19
C PHE A 72 -2.19 7.28 -5.55
N VAL A 73 -0.96 7.05 -5.07
CA VAL A 73 -0.15 8.07 -4.41
C VAL A 73 1.29 7.95 -4.89
N THR A 74 1.93 9.09 -5.11
CA THR A 74 3.30 9.19 -5.62
C THR A 74 4.28 9.55 -4.52
N ARG A 75 5.52 9.08 -4.64
CA ARG A 75 6.60 9.47 -3.73
C ARG A 75 6.69 11.00 -3.61
N GLY A 76 6.74 11.52 -2.38
CA GLY A 76 6.78 12.95 -2.06
C GLY A 76 5.41 13.63 -1.97
N THR A 77 4.31 12.90 -2.15
CA THR A 77 2.96 13.44 -1.94
C THR A 77 2.67 13.52 -0.44
N LYS A 78 2.32 14.70 0.05
CA LYS A 78 1.77 14.86 1.41
C LYS A 78 0.32 14.39 1.39
N VAL A 79 0.02 13.35 2.16
CA VAL A 79 -1.33 12.78 2.26
C VAL A 79 -1.84 13.04 3.66
N GLY A 80 -3.05 13.61 3.79
CA GLY A 80 -3.70 13.81 5.08
C GLY A 80 -3.90 12.47 5.80
N ILE A 81 -3.84 12.49 7.13
CA ILE A 81 -4.21 11.29 7.90
C ILE A 81 -5.67 10.95 7.63
N ASP A 82 -5.94 9.68 7.36
CA ASP A 82 -7.25 9.13 7.01
C ASP A 82 -7.85 9.73 5.71
N GLU A 83 -7.00 10.34 4.88
CA GLU A 83 -7.39 10.78 3.54
C GLU A 83 -7.66 9.56 2.64
N GLU A 84 -8.80 9.60 1.95
CA GLU A 84 -9.29 8.51 1.12
C GLU A 84 -9.17 8.84 -0.37
N PHE A 85 -8.39 8.02 -1.09
CA PHE A 85 -8.29 8.08 -2.55
C PHE A 85 -9.12 6.96 -3.15
N HIS A 86 -10.00 7.29 -4.10
CA HIS A 86 -10.90 6.31 -4.71
C HIS A 86 -10.75 6.26 -6.24
N ILE A 87 -11.05 5.10 -6.81
CA ILE A 87 -11.17 4.87 -8.25
C ILE A 87 -12.28 3.86 -8.54
N VAL A 88 -13.15 4.21 -9.47
CA VAL A 88 -14.18 3.28 -9.96
C VAL A 88 -13.60 2.42 -11.07
N ARG A 89 -13.83 1.11 -10.98
CA ARG A 89 -13.42 0.12 -11.98
C ARG A 89 -14.53 -0.85 -12.34
N TYR A 90 -14.31 -1.50 -13.48
CA TYR A 90 -15.20 -2.46 -14.10
C TYR A 90 -14.54 -3.85 -14.16
N PRO A 91 -14.51 -4.59 -13.04
CA PRO A 91 -13.94 -5.94 -13.01
C PRO A 91 -14.73 -6.89 -13.91
N LEU A 92 -14.04 -7.45 -14.92
CA LEU A 92 -14.59 -8.44 -15.85
C LEU A 92 -14.57 -9.89 -15.30
N GLU A 93 -13.83 -10.16 -14.24
CA GLU A 93 -13.78 -11.46 -13.56
C GLU A 93 -13.88 -11.25 -12.04
N PRO A 94 -14.47 -12.20 -11.29
CA PRO A 94 -14.29 -12.26 -9.85
C PRO A 94 -12.80 -12.46 -9.56
N GLY A 95 -12.24 -11.77 -8.56
CA GLY A 95 -10.82 -11.94 -8.32
C GLY A 95 -10.17 -11.09 -7.24
N CYS A 96 -9.00 -11.57 -6.84
CA CYS A 96 -8.07 -10.92 -5.92
C CYS A 96 -7.49 -9.64 -6.53
N HIS A 97 -7.60 -8.53 -5.80
CA HIS A 97 -7.05 -7.23 -6.16
C HIS A 97 -5.77 -6.98 -5.36
N SER A 98 -4.63 -7.22 -6.01
CA SER A 98 -3.31 -7.02 -5.40
C SER A 98 -2.91 -5.55 -5.35
N ARG A 99 -2.30 -5.15 -4.22
CA ARG A 99 -1.73 -3.84 -3.95
C ARG A 99 -0.21 -3.98 -3.83
N TYR A 100 0.51 -3.10 -4.51
CA TYR A 100 1.96 -3.10 -4.58
C TYR A 100 2.49 -1.77 -4.06
N ILE A 101 3.65 -1.82 -3.42
CA ILE A 101 4.43 -0.68 -2.99
C ILE A 101 5.78 -0.71 -3.70
N THR A 102 6.29 0.45 -4.08
CA THR A 102 7.62 0.58 -4.66
C THR A 102 8.30 1.85 -4.23
N THR A 103 9.62 1.84 -4.13
CA THR A 103 10.47 3.03 -3.95
C THR A 103 10.72 3.77 -5.28
N GLU A 104 10.45 3.11 -6.41
CA GLU A 104 10.73 3.65 -7.74
C GLU A 104 9.67 4.66 -8.18
N SER A 105 10.12 5.85 -8.56
CA SER A 105 9.22 6.96 -8.91
C SER A 105 8.60 6.81 -10.30
N SER A 106 9.25 6.08 -11.21
CA SER A 106 8.88 5.93 -12.63
C SER A 106 8.24 4.59 -12.96
N ALA A 107 7.82 3.83 -11.95
CA ALA A 107 7.50 2.43 -12.17
C ALA A 107 6.17 2.20 -12.90
N GLU A 108 6.18 1.39 -13.97
CA GLU A 108 5.04 1.21 -14.89
C GLU A 108 4.44 -0.21 -14.83
N PHE A 109 5.25 -1.23 -14.54
CA PHE A 109 4.89 -2.65 -14.65
C PHE A 109 5.12 -3.47 -13.36
N CYS A 110 4.30 -4.51 -13.16
CA CYS A 110 4.32 -5.37 -11.96
C CYS A 110 5.62 -6.12 -11.70
N ASP A 111 6.42 -6.34 -12.74
CA ASP A 111 7.60 -7.19 -12.68
C ASP A 111 8.90 -6.36 -12.63
N GLU A 112 8.78 -5.04 -12.43
CA GLU A 112 9.92 -4.14 -12.31
C GLU A 112 10.67 -4.32 -10.98
N LEU A 113 11.99 -4.11 -11.04
CA LEU A 113 12.87 -4.13 -9.87
C LEU A 113 12.40 -3.08 -8.85
N GLY A 114 12.28 -3.48 -7.58
CA GLY A 114 11.80 -2.62 -6.50
C GLY A 114 10.30 -2.67 -6.24
N MET A 115 9.54 -3.54 -6.93
CA MET A 115 8.14 -3.82 -6.61
C MET A 115 8.01 -4.82 -5.46
N LYS A 116 7.34 -4.42 -4.38
CA LYS A 116 6.97 -5.31 -3.26
C LYS A 116 5.45 -5.43 -3.20
N LEU A 117 4.94 -6.66 -3.11
CA LEU A 117 3.52 -6.89 -2.86
C LEU A 117 3.22 -6.49 -1.41
N LEU A 118 2.34 -5.49 -1.24
CA LEU A 118 1.90 -5.03 0.08
C LEU A 118 0.78 -5.91 0.63
N GLY A 119 -0.08 -6.41 -0.28
CA GLY A 119 -1.08 -7.43 0.05
C GLY A 119 -2.16 -7.54 -1.01
N THR A 120 -3.20 -8.31 -0.70
CA THR A 120 -4.26 -8.61 -1.68
C THR A 120 -5.63 -8.54 -1.01
N LEU A 121 -6.55 -7.80 -1.63
CA LEU A 121 -7.96 -7.74 -1.23
C LEU A 121 -8.77 -8.68 -2.12
N SER A 122 -9.39 -9.71 -1.54
CA SER A 122 -10.31 -10.59 -2.26
C SER A 122 -11.73 -10.03 -2.25
N ILE A 123 -12.40 -10.05 -3.41
CA ILE A 123 -13.76 -9.52 -3.57
C ILE A 123 -14.58 -10.55 -4.32
N GLU A 124 -15.74 -10.87 -3.76
CA GLU A 124 -16.73 -11.73 -4.40
C GLU A 124 -17.58 -10.91 -5.37
N LEU A 125 -17.59 -11.32 -6.64
CA LEU A 125 -18.41 -10.73 -7.70
C LEU A 125 -19.15 -11.83 -8.46
N PRO A 126 -20.20 -12.42 -7.85
CA PRO A 126 -20.89 -13.60 -8.40
C PRO A 126 -21.58 -13.32 -9.75
N ASP A 127 -21.96 -12.08 -10.04
CA ASP A 127 -22.75 -11.73 -11.22
C ASP A 127 -21.91 -11.52 -12.50
N VAL A 128 -21.14 -12.53 -12.87
CA VAL A 128 -20.24 -12.48 -14.04
C VAL A 128 -20.97 -12.13 -15.33
N HIS A 129 -22.24 -12.52 -15.44
CA HIS A 129 -23.14 -12.24 -16.57
C HIS A 129 -23.37 -10.74 -16.82
N LEU A 130 -23.19 -9.88 -15.82
CA LEU A 130 -23.36 -8.42 -15.96
C LEU A 130 -22.17 -7.73 -16.64
N GLY A 131 -21.06 -8.44 -16.89
CA GLY A 131 -19.94 -7.90 -17.65
C GLY A 131 -19.43 -6.56 -17.11
N LEU A 132 -19.54 -5.51 -17.94
CA LEU A 132 -19.11 -4.14 -17.67
C LEU A 132 -20.06 -3.33 -16.77
N ASP A 133 -21.25 -3.84 -16.44
CA ASP A 133 -22.16 -3.16 -15.50
C ASP A 133 -21.79 -3.39 -14.04
N ARG A 134 -20.77 -4.22 -13.78
CA ARG A 134 -20.20 -4.42 -12.46
C ARG A 134 -19.26 -3.27 -12.12
N LYS A 135 -19.78 -2.24 -11.47
CA LYS A 135 -18.98 -1.13 -10.94
C LYS A 135 -18.51 -1.42 -9.52
N VAL A 136 -17.20 -1.37 -9.32
CA VAL A 136 -16.56 -1.46 -8.00
C VAL A 136 -15.72 -0.22 -7.78
N GLU A 137 -16.01 0.49 -6.70
CA GLU A 137 -15.21 1.60 -6.21
C GLU A 137 -14.13 1.04 -5.30
N PHE A 138 -12.87 1.20 -5.70
CA PHE A 138 -11.72 0.86 -4.89
C PHE A 138 -11.22 2.11 -4.20
N SER A 139 -11.00 2.05 -2.90
CA SER A 139 -10.38 3.13 -2.17
C SER A 139 -9.17 2.67 -1.37
N LEU A 140 -8.27 3.62 -1.12
CA LEU A 140 -7.12 3.50 -0.25
C LEU A 140 -7.18 4.63 0.77
N ILE A 141 -7.12 4.26 2.04
CA ILE A 141 -7.08 5.19 3.17
C ILE A 141 -5.72 5.07 3.82
N PHE A 142 -5.04 6.20 3.95
CA PHE A 142 -3.70 6.28 4.51
C PHE A 142 -3.79 6.66 5.99
N GLY A 143 -3.78 5.64 6.86
CA GLY A 143 -3.62 5.82 8.29
C GLY A 143 -2.15 6.04 8.67
N LYS A 144 -1.88 6.43 9.93
CA LYS A 144 -0.51 6.75 10.39
C LYS A 144 0.49 5.59 10.26
N LEU A 145 0.03 4.37 10.53
CA LEU A 145 0.86 3.14 10.54
C LEU A 145 0.29 2.05 9.64
N TYR A 146 -0.85 2.30 9.01
CA TYR A 146 -1.57 1.30 8.26
C TYR A 146 -2.17 1.89 7.00
N LEU A 147 -2.22 1.08 5.95
CA LEU A 147 -2.94 1.36 4.73
C LEU A 147 -4.21 0.51 4.71
N VAL A 148 -5.39 1.13 4.66
CA VAL A 148 -6.64 0.39 4.47
C VAL A 148 -6.99 0.40 2.99
N ALA A 149 -7.09 -0.78 2.39
CA ALA A 149 -7.70 -0.94 1.08
C ALA A 149 -9.15 -1.33 1.23
N LYS A 150 -10.05 -0.53 0.65
CA LYS A 150 -11.47 -0.83 0.58
C LYS A 150 -11.90 -1.06 -0.86
N ALA A 151 -12.96 -1.82 -1.01
CA ALA A 151 -13.67 -2.00 -2.25
C ALA A 151 -15.17 -2.07 -1.98
N LYS A 152 -15.92 -1.22 -2.67
CA LYS A 152 -17.36 -1.09 -2.55
C LYS A 152 -18.00 -1.48 -3.88
N ASN A 153 -18.80 -2.53 -3.85
CA ASN A 153 -19.64 -2.88 -4.98
C ASN A 153 -20.79 -1.85 -5.06
N LEU A 154 -20.83 -1.04 -6.12
CA LEU A 154 -21.81 0.05 -6.21
C LEU A 154 -23.24 -0.44 -6.44
N ARG A 155 -23.43 -1.67 -6.93
CA ARG A 155 -24.75 -2.26 -7.18
C ARG A 155 -25.40 -2.78 -5.90
N TYR A 156 -24.67 -3.56 -5.12
CA TYR A 156 -25.18 -4.15 -3.87
C TYR A 156 -24.84 -3.37 -2.62
N ARG A 157 -23.99 -2.33 -2.74
CA ARG A 157 -23.43 -1.55 -1.62
C ARG A 157 -22.64 -2.41 -0.62
N ARG A 158 -22.21 -3.61 -1.00
CA ARG A 158 -21.34 -4.48 -0.19
C ARG A 158 -19.92 -3.92 -0.17
N ILE A 159 -19.35 -3.80 1.01
CA ILE A 159 -18.02 -3.25 1.25
C ILE A 159 -17.11 -4.39 1.70
N TYR A 160 -15.89 -4.39 1.16
CA TYR A 160 -14.81 -5.30 1.50
C TYR A 160 -13.60 -4.46 1.84
N ASP A 161 -12.94 -4.74 2.95
CA ASP A 161 -11.76 -4.00 3.36
C ASP A 161 -10.69 -4.89 3.97
N THR A 162 -9.46 -4.40 3.91
CA THR A 162 -8.29 -5.04 4.52
C THR A 162 -7.28 -3.97 4.87
N SER A 163 -6.59 -4.15 5.99
CA SER A 163 -5.54 -3.24 6.47
C SER A 163 -4.18 -3.89 6.30
N PHE A 164 -3.21 -3.10 5.89
CA PHE A 164 -1.81 -3.50 5.77
C PHE A 164 -0.97 -2.62 6.67
N GLU A 165 -0.06 -3.20 7.45
CA GLU A 165 0.92 -2.43 8.20
C GLU A 165 1.95 -1.85 7.24
N LEU A 166 2.25 -0.56 7.42
CA LEU A 166 3.30 0.12 6.68
C LEU A 166 4.60 -0.03 7.48
N ASP A 167 5.24 -1.19 7.32
CA ASP A 167 6.63 -1.39 7.76
C ASP A 167 7.55 -0.66 6.77
N PHE A 168 7.87 0.60 7.10
CA PHE A 168 8.94 1.36 6.46
C PHE A 168 10.29 1.04 7.12
#